data_AF-A0A959VR55-F1
#
_entry.id   AF-A0A959VR55-F1
#
_cell.length_a   1.000
_cell.length_b   1.000
_cell.length_c   1.000
_cell.angle_alpha   90.00
_cell.angle_beta   90.00
_cell.angle_gamma   90.00
#
_symmetry.space_group_name_H-M   'P 1'
#
loop_
_entity.id
_entity.type
_entity.pdbx_description
1 polymer ?
#
loop_
_entity_poly.entity_id
_entity_poly.type
_entity_poly.pdbx_seq_one_letter_code
_entity_poly.pdbx_strand_id
1 'polypeptide(L)'
;AGMDDGHLNWDNRLWRARSVNVTKIKVPTMVYTGWEDLFFRSTPRQYRSMKLAAGRKQLVIGPWVHYTFPKSVGPGNSYAMPDLEIAWFNRWLKGIRNGITRLGPVTLFDQGTDKWRRYSDWPPRSVRYRRFFLSAKKSGSAVSLNDGTLTGRATTKPQANGGLNDPDAGACSRSLSQYSAGTIPPTNPCNLDQRSEEAAALTYTTPRLPSDLHLNGPLALTLYGKSTAADPLWVARISDVTPEGTSVPVTQGSLLASRRALDPKRSRYAPNGDVVEPFYRQKPRMSHAPRPGSVHKYNVEILATDWVIRKGHRLRLTIAGADVSHFESSESTPDQIGNSTVLIGPNRRSRLTVGISK
;
A
#
# COMPACT_ATOMS: atom_id res chain seq x y z
N ALA A 1 -30.07 29.63 -7.66
CA ALA A 1 -30.41 28.36 -6.97
C ALA A 1 -29.13 27.80 -6.38
N GLY A 2 -28.99 27.84 -5.05
CA GLY A 2 -27.73 27.69 -4.32
C GLY A 2 -27.01 26.37 -4.55
N MET A 3 -25.71 26.46 -4.81
CA MET A 3 -24.76 25.35 -4.70
C MET A 3 -24.45 25.14 -3.22
N ASP A 4 -25.37 24.45 -2.54
CA ASP A 4 -25.12 23.86 -1.23
C ASP A 4 -25.14 22.33 -1.37
N ASP A 5 -24.25 21.81 -2.22
CA ASP A 5 -23.87 20.41 -2.22
C ASP A 5 -22.64 20.23 -1.32
N GLY A 6 -22.82 20.54 -0.03
CA GLY A 6 -21.85 20.60 1.06
C GLY A 6 -21.02 19.34 1.36
N HIS A 7 -20.54 18.60 0.36
CA HIS A 7 -19.60 17.52 0.57
C HIS A 7 -18.65 17.29 -0.63
N LEU A 8 -17.54 18.02 -0.66
CA LEU A 8 -16.35 17.65 -1.44
C LEU A 8 -15.80 16.27 -1.04
N ASN A 9 -16.20 15.73 0.11
CA ASN A 9 -15.64 14.51 0.68
C ASN A 9 -16.28 13.20 0.16
N TRP A 10 -17.22 13.22 -0.80
CA TRP A 10 -17.93 12.02 -1.30
C TRP A 10 -17.96 11.91 -2.83
N ASP A 11 -18.17 10.70 -3.35
CA ASP A 11 -18.44 10.46 -4.77
C ASP A 11 -19.76 11.13 -5.20
N ASN A 12 -19.65 12.39 -5.61
CA ASN A 12 -20.75 13.25 -6.03
C ASN A 12 -20.66 13.57 -7.54
N ARG A 13 -21.51 14.48 -8.03
CA ARG A 13 -21.51 14.87 -9.46
C ARG A 13 -20.19 15.54 -9.86
N LEU A 14 -19.63 16.38 -8.99
CA LEU A 14 -18.38 17.09 -9.20
C LEU A 14 -17.21 16.14 -9.50
N TRP A 15 -17.02 15.12 -8.67
CA TRP A 15 -15.95 14.13 -8.84
C TRP A 15 -16.20 13.18 -9.99
N ARG A 16 -17.47 12.76 -10.21
CA ARG A 16 -17.82 11.92 -11.37
C ARG A 16 -17.54 12.62 -12.70
N ALA A 17 -17.81 13.92 -12.79
CA ALA A 17 -17.56 14.69 -14.01
C ALA A 17 -16.06 14.83 -14.33
N ARG A 18 -15.18 14.78 -13.31
CA ARG A 18 -13.72 14.85 -13.46
C ARG A 18 -13.03 13.49 -13.54
N SER A 19 -13.76 12.41 -13.25
CA SER A 19 -13.22 11.05 -13.28
C SER A 19 -13.08 10.55 -14.72
N VAL A 20 -11.86 10.23 -15.13
CA VAL A 20 -11.59 9.68 -16.47
C VAL A 20 -12.09 8.24 -16.56
N ASN A 21 -12.89 7.94 -17.59
CA ASN A 21 -13.29 6.56 -17.89
C ASN A 21 -12.27 5.89 -18.82
N VAL A 22 -11.19 5.35 -18.23
CA VAL A 22 -10.11 4.69 -18.96
C VAL A 22 -10.54 3.43 -19.73
N THR A 23 -11.73 2.87 -19.44
CA THR A 23 -12.27 1.71 -20.19
C THR A 23 -12.69 2.07 -21.62
N LYS A 24 -12.87 3.36 -21.92
CA LYS A 24 -13.21 3.88 -23.25
C LYS A 24 -11.99 4.16 -24.13
N ILE A 25 -10.78 4.13 -23.59
CA ILE A 25 -9.55 4.37 -24.34
C ILE A 25 -9.35 3.28 -25.41
N LYS A 26 -9.15 3.70 -26.67
CA LYS A 26 -8.90 2.82 -27.83
C LYS A 26 -7.50 3.01 -28.44
N VAL A 27 -6.87 4.13 -28.15
CA VAL A 27 -5.49 4.43 -28.58
C VAL A 27 -4.50 3.62 -27.76
N PRO A 28 -3.36 3.20 -28.33
CA PRO A 28 -2.28 2.62 -27.55
C PRO A 28 -1.85 3.55 -26.42
N THR A 29 -1.65 3.01 -25.21
CA THR A 29 -1.29 3.82 -24.04
C THR A 29 -0.16 3.17 -23.23
N MET A 30 0.94 3.89 -23.05
CA MET A 30 1.95 3.58 -22.04
C MET A 30 1.65 4.44 -20.82
N VAL A 31 1.53 3.82 -19.64
CA VAL A 31 1.37 4.52 -18.36
C VAL A 31 2.54 4.17 -17.47
N TYR A 32 3.05 5.15 -16.72
CA TYR A 32 4.16 4.93 -15.81
C TYR A 32 3.97 5.68 -14.49
N THR A 33 4.59 5.18 -13.42
CA THR A 33 4.55 5.77 -12.07
C THR A 33 5.78 5.35 -11.27
N GLY A 34 6.03 5.99 -10.12
CA GLY A 34 6.99 5.52 -9.14
C GLY A 34 6.34 4.70 -8.01
N TRP A 35 7.09 3.83 -7.34
CA TRP A 35 6.62 3.12 -6.12
C TRP A 35 6.31 4.05 -4.95
N GLU A 36 6.95 5.21 -4.90
CA GLU A 36 6.73 6.26 -3.88
C GLU A 36 6.00 7.48 -4.46
N ASP A 37 5.39 7.34 -5.63
CA ASP A 37 4.58 8.42 -6.19
C ASP A 37 3.26 8.58 -5.42
N LEU A 38 2.84 9.83 -5.19
CA LEU A 38 1.60 10.13 -4.47
C LEU A 38 0.32 9.71 -5.24
N PHE A 39 0.42 9.50 -6.56
CA PHE A 39 -0.64 8.96 -7.41
C PHE A 39 -0.51 7.45 -7.67
N PHE A 40 0.48 6.78 -7.06
CA PHE A 40 0.81 5.37 -7.30
C PHE A 40 -0.43 4.48 -7.30
N ARG A 41 -1.37 4.67 -6.37
CA ARG A 41 -2.57 3.83 -6.27
C ARG A 41 -3.42 3.82 -7.54
N SER A 42 -3.46 4.93 -8.28
CA SER A 42 -4.37 5.10 -9.41
C SER A 42 -3.83 4.46 -10.70
N THR A 43 -2.54 4.63 -11.01
CA THR A 43 -1.89 4.19 -12.25
C THR A 43 -2.04 2.69 -12.57
N PRO A 44 -1.68 1.73 -11.68
CA PRO A 44 -1.85 0.31 -11.93
C PRO A 44 -3.33 -0.09 -12.08
N ARG A 45 -4.24 0.63 -11.41
CA ARG A 45 -5.68 0.39 -11.51
C ARG A 45 -6.25 0.90 -12.82
N GLN A 46 -5.75 2.03 -13.31
CA GLN A 46 -6.07 2.55 -14.64
C GLN A 46 -5.58 1.58 -15.73
N TYR A 47 -4.32 1.15 -15.66
CA TYR A 47 -3.74 0.14 -16.57
C TYR A 47 -4.60 -1.12 -16.68
N ARG A 48 -5.01 -1.67 -15.53
CA ARG A 48 -5.84 -2.87 -15.46
C ARG A 48 -7.24 -2.65 -16.06
N SER A 49 -7.80 -1.45 -15.90
CA SER A 49 -9.13 -1.10 -16.38
C SER A 49 -9.18 -0.80 -17.89
N MET A 50 -8.05 -0.46 -18.51
CA MET A 50 -7.97 -0.26 -19.96
C MET A 50 -8.23 -1.55 -20.73
N LYS A 51 -9.18 -1.50 -21.69
CA LYS A 51 -9.58 -2.60 -22.57
C LYS A 51 -8.72 -2.64 -23.85
N LEU A 52 -7.41 -2.60 -23.68
CA LEU A 52 -6.41 -2.69 -24.75
C LEU A 52 -5.67 -4.02 -24.66
N ALA A 53 -5.30 -4.60 -25.80
CA ALA A 53 -4.48 -5.80 -25.86
C ALA A 53 -3.08 -5.55 -25.26
N ALA A 54 -2.44 -6.63 -24.77
CA ALA A 54 -1.04 -6.58 -24.36
C ALA A 54 -0.17 -6.01 -25.51
N GLY A 55 0.82 -5.18 -25.17
CA GLY A 55 1.66 -4.48 -26.14
C GLY A 55 1.04 -3.20 -26.72
N ARG A 56 -0.30 -3.08 -26.78
CA ARG A 56 -1.01 -1.81 -27.00
C ARG A 56 -1.22 -1.02 -25.71
N LYS A 57 -1.14 -1.71 -24.57
CA LYS A 57 -0.97 -1.06 -23.27
C LYS A 57 0.30 -1.54 -22.59
N GLN A 58 1.01 -0.63 -21.95
CA GLN A 58 2.19 -0.92 -21.13
C GLN A 58 2.09 -0.19 -19.78
N LEU A 59 2.57 -0.86 -18.73
CA LEU A 59 2.75 -0.28 -17.39
C LEU A 59 4.24 -0.30 -17.05
N VAL A 60 4.80 0.84 -16.66
CA VAL A 60 6.18 0.92 -16.14
C VAL A 60 6.15 1.48 -14.72
N ILE A 61 6.75 0.78 -13.76
CA ILE A 61 6.86 1.26 -12.38
C ILE A 61 8.31 1.24 -11.95
N GLY A 62 8.87 2.40 -11.63
CA GLY A 62 10.26 2.57 -11.20
C GLY A 62 10.43 2.95 -9.73
N PRO A 63 11.68 3.04 -9.25
CA PRO A 63 12.03 3.48 -7.89
C PRO A 63 11.99 5.01 -7.81
N TRP A 64 10.88 5.60 -8.26
CA TRP A 64 10.74 7.05 -8.38
C TRP A 64 9.78 7.58 -7.32
N VAL A 65 10.02 8.83 -6.95
CA VAL A 65 9.07 9.72 -6.28
C VAL A 65 8.56 10.75 -7.30
N HIS A 66 7.54 11.53 -6.92
CA HIS A 66 6.87 12.44 -7.84
C HIS A 66 7.82 13.46 -8.49
N TYR A 67 8.61 14.19 -7.69
CA TYR A 67 9.55 15.20 -8.21
C TYR A 67 10.85 14.67 -8.80
N THR A 68 11.20 13.39 -8.62
CA THR A 68 12.40 12.83 -9.27
C THR A 68 12.22 12.57 -10.76
N PHE A 69 10.95 12.54 -11.21
CA PHE A 69 10.50 12.10 -12.54
C PHE A 69 11.00 10.71 -12.94
N PRO A 70 10.30 10.02 -13.85
CA PRO A 70 10.82 8.80 -14.47
C PRO A 70 12.14 9.08 -15.21
N LYS A 71 13.24 8.49 -14.74
CA LYS A 71 14.57 8.72 -15.34
C LYS A 71 14.90 7.69 -16.41
N SER A 72 14.95 6.43 -16.02
CA SER A 72 15.46 5.35 -16.87
C SER A 72 14.93 3.99 -16.44
N VAL A 73 14.92 3.05 -17.40
CA VAL A 73 14.28 1.74 -17.30
C VAL A 73 15.18 0.66 -17.90
N GLY A 74 15.02 -0.59 -17.46
CA GLY A 74 15.69 -1.75 -18.03
C GLY A 74 16.99 -2.12 -17.31
N PRO A 75 17.64 -3.23 -17.72
CA PRO A 75 18.84 -3.72 -17.06
C PRO A 75 19.90 -2.62 -16.88
N GLY A 76 20.34 -2.37 -15.64
CA GLY A 76 21.29 -1.30 -15.36
C GLY A 76 20.81 0.11 -15.72
N ASN A 77 19.49 0.34 -15.80
CA ASN A 77 18.88 1.60 -16.21
C ASN A 77 19.27 2.04 -17.64
N SER A 78 19.40 1.07 -18.56
CA SER A 78 19.93 1.26 -19.92
C SER A 78 19.09 2.11 -20.87
N TYR A 79 17.81 2.35 -20.57
CA TYR A 79 16.90 3.10 -21.46
C TYR A 79 16.43 4.37 -20.77
N ALA A 80 16.77 5.54 -21.31
CA ALA A 80 16.23 6.80 -20.81
C ALA A 80 14.72 6.89 -21.12
N MET A 81 13.94 7.43 -20.19
CA MET A 81 12.49 7.57 -20.38
C MET A 81 12.10 8.42 -21.60
N PRO A 82 12.76 9.56 -21.91
CA PRO A 82 12.47 10.32 -23.13
C PRO A 82 12.65 9.48 -24.41
N ASP A 83 13.66 8.62 -24.47
CA ASP A 83 13.88 7.74 -25.63
C ASP A 83 12.77 6.69 -25.77
N LEU A 84 12.27 6.17 -24.65
CA LEU A 84 11.15 5.24 -24.63
C LEU A 84 9.85 5.90 -25.08
N GLU A 85 9.62 7.17 -24.71
CA GLU A 85 8.47 7.95 -25.16
C GLU A 85 8.54 8.22 -26.67
N ILE A 86 9.69 8.65 -27.19
CA ILE A 86 9.92 8.82 -28.62
C ILE A 86 9.71 7.50 -29.36
N ALA A 87 10.25 6.39 -28.83
CA ALA A 87 10.05 5.06 -29.41
C ALA A 87 8.56 4.64 -29.40
N TRP A 88 7.81 4.96 -28.34
CA TRP A 88 6.38 4.71 -28.26
C TRP A 88 5.61 5.46 -29.35
N PHE A 89 5.85 6.75 -29.51
CA PHE A 89 5.21 7.57 -30.55
C PHE A 89 5.63 7.14 -31.96
N ASN A 90 6.91 6.87 -32.20
CA ASN A 90 7.38 6.35 -33.49
C ASN A 90 6.69 5.03 -33.87
N ARG A 91 6.41 4.16 -32.89
CA ARG A 91 5.69 2.91 -33.14
C ARG A 91 4.25 3.15 -33.57
N TRP A 92 3.51 4.00 -32.85
CA TRP A 92 2.05 4.09 -32.99
C TRP A 92 1.57 5.23 -33.88
N LEU A 93 2.38 6.27 -34.09
CA LEU A 93 2.07 7.38 -35.00
C LEU A 93 2.75 7.22 -36.36
N LYS A 94 3.96 6.67 -36.41
CA LYS A 94 4.73 6.47 -37.67
C LYS A 94 4.81 5.03 -38.15
N GLY A 95 4.28 4.06 -37.40
CA GLY A 95 4.30 2.64 -37.77
C GLY A 95 5.66 1.94 -37.65
N ILE A 96 6.68 2.61 -37.10
CA ILE A 96 8.07 2.11 -37.07
C ILE A 96 8.18 0.90 -36.13
N ARG A 97 8.79 -0.19 -36.62
CA ARG A 97 9.08 -1.39 -35.81
C ARG A 97 10.41 -1.22 -35.06
N ASN A 98 10.37 -0.58 -33.89
CA ASN A 98 11.55 -0.27 -33.07
C ASN A 98 11.67 -1.13 -31.79
N GLY A 99 10.77 -2.08 -31.59
CA GLY A 99 10.82 -2.99 -30.44
C GLY A 99 10.24 -2.48 -29.13
N ILE A 100 9.70 -1.24 -29.06
CA ILE A 100 9.10 -0.69 -27.83
C ILE A 100 8.02 -1.60 -27.23
N THR A 101 7.29 -2.35 -28.07
CA THR A 101 6.26 -3.29 -27.62
C THR A 101 6.81 -4.45 -26.79
N ARG A 102 8.12 -4.75 -26.88
CA ARG A 102 8.81 -5.78 -26.09
C ARG A 102 9.19 -5.31 -24.68
N LEU A 103 9.05 -4.01 -24.38
CA LEU A 103 9.28 -3.51 -23.03
C LEU A 103 8.26 -4.14 -22.07
N GLY A 104 6.98 -4.14 -22.43
CA GLY A 104 5.88 -4.60 -21.60
C GLY A 104 5.36 -6.01 -21.89
N PRO A 105 4.12 -6.33 -21.45
CA PRO A 105 3.06 -5.38 -21.12
C PRO A 105 3.17 -4.75 -19.72
N VAL A 106 4.04 -5.26 -18.84
CA VAL A 106 4.33 -4.67 -17.53
C VAL A 106 5.82 -4.77 -17.24
N THR A 107 6.43 -3.67 -16.79
CA THR A 107 7.86 -3.57 -16.43
C THR A 107 7.99 -2.88 -15.08
N LEU A 108 8.56 -3.58 -14.11
CA LEU A 108 8.61 -3.13 -12.72
C LEU A 108 10.05 -3.12 -12.23
N PHE A 109 10.40 -2.15 -11.41
CA PHE A 109 11.63 -2.17 -10.63
C PHE A 109 11.39 -2.95 -9.34
N ASP A 110 12.07 -4.06 -9.15
CA ASP A 110 12.12 -4.79 -7.88
C ASP A 110 13.04 -4.04 -6.93
N GLN A 111 12.43 -3.40 -5.92
CA GLN A 111 13.13 -2.52 -4.98
C GLN A 111 14.06 -3.27 -4.03
N GLY A 112 13.86 -4.58 -3.80
CA GLY A 112 14.71 -5.35 -2.89
C GLY A 112 15.98 -5.91 -3.54
N THR A 113 15.99 -5.99 -4.87
CA THR A 113 17.14 -6.51 -5.65
C THR A 113 17.74 -5.51 -6.62
N ASP A 114 17.18 -4.30 -6.70
CA ASP A 114 17.56 -3.22 -7.63
C ASP A 114 17.56 -3.64 -9.10
N LYS A 115 16.54 -4.41 -9.50
CA LYS A 115 16.45 -5.00 -10.85
C LYS A 115 15.12 -4.73 -11.52
N TRP A 116 15.18 -4.43 -12.81
CA TRP A 116 13.99 -4.37 -13.65
C TRP A 116 13.51 -5.77 -14.04
N ARG A 117 12.22 -6.04 -13.84
CA ARG A 117 11.54 -7.29 -14.17
C ARG A 117 10.38 -7.02 -15.11
N ARG A 118 10.06 -7.99 -15.96
CA ARG A 118 8.92 -7.94 -16.88
C ARG A 118 7.87 -8.95 -16.47
N TYR A 119 6.60 -8.56 -16.63
CA TYR A 119 5.44 -9.41 -16.33
C TYR A 119 4.42 -9.35 -17.46
N SER A 120 3.64 -10.42 -17.59
CA SER A 120 2.59 -10.53 -18.61
C SER A 120 1.30 -9.79 -18.25
N ASP A 121 1.13 -9.40 -16.98
CA ASP A 121 -0.05 -8.67 -16.47
C ASP A 121 0.26 -8.04 -15.10
N TRP A 122 -0.62 -7.15 -14.62
CA TRP A 122 -0.54 -6.58 -13.27
C TRP A 122 -1.85 -6.67 -12.49
N PRO A 123 -1.80 -7.17 -11.22
CA PRO A 123 -0.72 -7.91 -10.59
C PRO A 123 -0.39 -9.18 -11.38
N PRO A 124 0.83 -9.72 -11.26
CA PRO A 124 1.22 -10.89 -12.03
C PRO A 124 0.30 -12.09 -11.75
N ARG A 125 -0.01 -12.87 -12.80
CA ARG A 125 -0.92 -14.03 -12.69
C ARG A 125 -0.38 -15.14 -11.80
N SER A 126 0.93 -15.19 -11.63
CA SER A 126 1.65 -16.11 -10.75
C SER A 126 1.47 -15.80 -9.26
N VAL A 127 0.96 -14.60 -8.91
CA VAL A 127 0.83 -14.17 -7.52
C VAL A 127 -0.03 -15.16 -6.74
N ARG A 128 0.52 -15.64 -5.62
CA ARG A 128 -0.18 -16.40 -4.59
C ARG A 128 -0.37 -15.52 -3.37
N TYR A 129 -1.46 -15.70 -2.64
CA TYR A 129 -1.69 -14.90 -1.44
C TYR A 129 -1.39 -15.71 -0.19
N ARG A 130 -0.56 -15.15 0.69
CA ARG A 130 -0.17 -15.76 1.96
C ARG A 130 -0.69 -14.94 3.14
N ARG A 131 -1.27 -15.64 4.12
CA ARG A 131 -1.73 -15.05 5.38
C ARG A 131 -0.62 -15.08 6.41
N PHE A 132 -0.50 -13.99 7.15
CA PHE A 132 0.28 -13.85 8.37
C PHE A 132 -0.65 -13.36 9.48
N PHE A 133 -0.97 -14.22 10.43
CA PHE A 133 -1.82 -13.89 11.57
C PHE A 133 -1.02 -13.14 12.62
N LEU A 134 -1.62 -12.10 13.18
CA LEU A 134 -1.07 -11.33 14.29
C LEU A 134 -1.16 -12.17 15.57
N SER A 135 -0.17 -12.01 16.45
CA SER A 135 -0.09 -12.64 17.76
C SER A 135 0.58 -11.69 18.75
N ALA A 136 0.05 -11.64 19.97
CA ALA A 136 0.64 -10.85 21.06
C ALA A 136 1.90 -11.51 21.66
N LYS A 137 2.31 -12.69 21.19
CA LYS A 137 3.57 -13.31 21.59
C LYS A 137 4.73 -12.41 21.15
N LYS A 138 5.61 -12.07 22.10
CA LYS A 138 6.81 -11.28 21.88
C LYS A 138 7.70 -11.89 20.80
N SER A 139 8.17 -11.05 19.88
CA SER A 139 9.05 -11.44 18.79
C SER A 139 10.54 -11.33 19.17
N GLY A 140 10.85 -10.47 20.16
CA GLY A 140 12.20 -10.14 20.58
C GLY A 140 12.96 -9.34 19.53
N SER A 141 12.26 -8.61 18.65
CA SER A 141 12.90 -7.95 17.49
C SER A 141 12.61 -6.45 17.36
N ALA A 142 11.73 -5.88 18.18
CA ALA A 142 11.38 -4.47 18.15
C ALA A 142 11.29 -3.86 19.55
N VAL A 143 11.68 -2.59 19.66
CA VAL A 143 11.25 -1.69 20.75
C VAL A 143 9.99 -1.00 20.24
N SER A 144 8.83 -1.39 20.78
CA SER A 144 7.50 -0.90 20.37
C SER A 144 6.48 -1.19 21.48
N LEU A 145 5.25 -0.71 21.34
CA LEU A 145 4.20 -0.90 22.34
C LEU A 145 3.90 -2.38 22.66
N ASN A 146 4.07 -3.29 21.68
CA ASN A 146 3.76 -4.71 21.86
C ASN A 146 4.85 -5.70 21.43
N ASP A 147 5.69 -5.40 20.44
CA ASP A 147 6.67 -6.35 19.86
C ASP A 147 6.03 -7.70 19.48
N GLY A 148 4.89 -7.69 18.80
CA GLY A 148 4.13 -8.89 18.45
C GLY A 148 4.77 -9.75 17.35
N THR A 149 4.18 -10.91 17.09
CA THR A 149 4.65 -11.85 16.05
C THR A 149 3.67 -11.99 14.89
N LEU A 150 4.21 -12.18 13.68
CA LEU A 150 3.48 -12.63 12.50
C LEU A 150 3.70 -14.13 12.30
N THR A 151 2.62 -14.91 12.23
CA THR A 151 2.68 -16.37 12.17
C THR A 151 1.77 -16.96 11.09
N GLY A 152 2.05 -18.17 10.62
CA GLY A 152 1.24 -18.84 9.60
C GLY A 152 -0.11 -19.39 10.11
N ARG A 153 -0.33 -19.42 11.42
CA ARG A 153 -1.54 -19.98 12.05
C ARG A 153 -2.12 -18.98 13.05
N ALA A 154 -3.44 -18.87 13.09
CA ALA A 154 -4.11 -18.03 14.08
C ALA A 154 -3.90 -18.58 15.51
N THR A 155 -3.81 -17.70 16.49
CA THR A 155 -3.84 -18.09 17.90
C THR A 155 -5.22 -18.65 18.28
N THR A 156 -5.22 -19.54 19.28
CA THR A 156 -6.43 -20.15 19.84
C THR A 156 -6.98 -19.39 21.04
N LYS A 157 -6.18 -18.52 21.66
CA LYS A 157 -6.59 -17.71 22.83
C LYS A 157 -6.85 -16.26 22.43
N PRO A 158 -7.91 -15.62 22.95
CA PRO A 158 -8.10 -14.18 22.82
C PRO A 158 -6.91 -13.40 23.36
N GLN A 159 -6.50 -12.37 22.64
CA GLN A 159 -5.39 -11.48 22.91
C GLN A 159 -5.77 -10.05 22.47
N ALA A 160 -5.08 -9.06 23.00
CA ALA A 160 -5.23 -7.68 22.59
C ALA A 160 -3.90 -6.95 22.71
N ASN A 161 -3.65 -6.01 21.80
CA ASN A 161 -2.57 -5.06 21.90
C ASN A 161 -3.14 -3.66 21.62
N GLY A 162 -2.95 -2.72 22.53
CA GLY A 162 -3.49 -1.36 22.43
C GLY A 162 -2.46 -0.32 22.80
N GLY A 163 -2.92 0.89 23.14
CA GLY A 163 -2.03 2.03 23.38
C GLY A 163 -1.67 2.81 22.12
N LEU A 164 -2.40 2.59 21.02
CA LEU A 164 -2.24 3.41 19.82
C LEU A 164 -2.92 4.77 20.04
N ASN A 165 -2.13 5.75 20.48
CA ASN A 165 -2.59 7.09 20.80
C ASN A 165 -1.56 8.20 20.48
N ASP A 166 -0.53 7.89 19.69
CA ASP A 166 0.51 8.84 19.32
C ASP A 166 0.02 9.82 18.24
N PRO A 167 -0.07 11.13 18.54
CA PRO A 167 -0.48 12.15 17.58
C PRO A 167 0.57 12.51 16.56
N ASP A 168 1.85 12.23 16.83
CA ASP A 168 2.95 12.54 15.93
C ASP A 168 3.27 11.39 14.99
N ALA A 169 2.53 10.26 15.09
CA ALA A 169 2.76 9.11 14.25
C ALA A 169 2.70 9.49 12.75
N GLY A 170 3.70 9.05 12.01
CA GLY A 170 3.90 9.37 10.61
C GLY A 170 4.83 10.56 10.33
N ALA A 171 5.26 11.31 11.35
CA ALA A 171 6.16 12.46 11.19
C ALA A 171 7.52 12.08 10.58
N CYS A 172 8.04 10.89 10.91
CA CYS A 172 9.29 10.36 10.38
C CYS A 172 9.10 8.97 9.74
N SER A 173 8.11 8.86 8.84
CA SER A 173 7.80 7.62 8.13
C SER A 173 7.96 7.73 6.62
N ARG A 174 7.79 6.63 5.87
CA ARG A 174 7.73 6.64 4.39
C ARG A 174 6.66 7.60 3.84
N SER A 175 5.60 7.87 4.61
CA SER A 175 4.59 8.89 4.27
C SER A 175 5.19 10.25 4.01
N LEU A 176 6.22 10.63 4.80
CA LEU A 176 6.87 11.92 4.65
C LEU A 176 7.44 12.09 3.25
N SER A 177 8.18 11.10 2.72
CA SER A 177 8.68 11.11 1.34
C SER A 177 7.54 11.13 0.32
N GLN A 178 6.59 10.19 0.44
CA GLN A 178 5.55 10.01 -0.56
C GLN A 178 4.62 11.23 -0.70
N TYR A 179 4.14 11.78 0.40
CA TYR A 179 3.11 12.83 0.39
C TYR A 179 3.69 14.25 0.36
N SER A 180 5.00 14.41 0.63
CA SER A 180 5.75 15.61 0.26
C SER A 180 6.16 15.62 -1.23
N ALA A 181 5.58 14.73 -2.04
CA ALA A 181 5.90 14.54 -3.45
C ALA A 181 7.39 14.22 -3.72
N GLY A 182 8.10 13.65 -2.73
CA GLY A 182 9.52 13.36 -2.84
C GLY A 182 10.44 14.57 -2.76
N THR A 183 9.97 15.70 -2.21
CA THR A 183 10.84 16.85 -1.90
C THR A 183 11.84 16.54 -0.79
N ILE A 184 11.53 15.53 0.03
CA ILE A 184 12.44 15.02 1.05
C ILE A 184 13.51 14.13 0.39
N PRO A 185 14.82 14.37 0.64
CA PRO A 185 15.89 13.58 0.07
C PRO A 185 15.76 12.08 0.40
N PRO A 186 16.11 11.17 -0.52
CA PRO A 186 16.14 9.73 -0.24
C PRO A 186 17.06 9.35 0.93
N THR A 187 18.07 10.18 1.21
CA THR A 187 19.02 10.01 2.34
C THR A 187 18.46 10.45 3.68
N ASN A 188 17.24 10.98 3.74
CA ASN A 188 16.59 11.33 5.00
C ASN A 188 16.44 10.07 5.87
N PRO A 189 16.85 10.10 7.16
CA PRO A 189 16.76 8.93 8.04
C PRO A 189 15.38 8.27 8.09
N CYS A 190 14.30 9.04 7.98
CA CYS A 190 12.92 8.56 7.97
C CYS A 190 12.60 7.61 6.79
N ASN A 191 13.39 7.68 5.71
CA ASN A 191 13.30 6.80 4.55
C ASN A 191 14.18 5.56 4.67
N LEU A 192 15.10 5.53 5.63
CA LEU A 192 16.12 4.50 5.77
C LEU A 192 15.82 3.55 6.93
N ASP A 193 15.20 4.06 8.00
CA ASP A 193 14.93 3.26 9.20
C ASP A 193 13.68 3.75 9.96
N GLN A 194 12.70 2.86 10.13
CA GLN A 194 11.42 3.14 10.79
C GLN A 194 11.46 2.91 12.31
N ARG A 195 12.60 2.53 12.91
CA ARG A 195 12.65 2.18 14.34
C ARG A 195 12.17 3.29 15.28
N SER A 196 12.39 4.57 14.95
CA SER A 196 11.89 5.71 15.73
C SER A 196 10.36 5.74 15.77
N GLU A 197 9.71 5.60 14.61
CA GLU A 197 8.25 5.53 14.47
C GLU A 197 7.66 4.28 15.13
N GLU A 198 8.39 3.17 15.11
CA GLU A 198 7.92 1.90 15.67
C GLU A 198 7.80 1.93 17.20
N ALA A 199 8.54 2.81 17.88
CA ALA A 199 8.57 2.91 19.33
C ALA A 199 7.18 3.21 19.94
N ALA A 200 6.40 4.06 19.28
CA ALA A 200 5.06 4.46 19.68
C ALA A 200 3.93 3.72 18.92
N ALA A 201 4.28 2.66 18.18
CA ALA A 201 3.36 1.89 17.36
C ALA A 201 3.22 0.44 17.82
N LEU A 202 2.25 -0.28 17.24
CA LEU A 202 2.14 -1.73 17.39
C LEU A 202 2.90 -2.42 16.26
N THR A 203 3.90 -3.24 16.58
CA THR A 203 4.65 -4.01 15.60
C THR A 203 4.30 -5.49 15.66
N TYR A 204 4.39 -6.16 14.51
CA TYR A 204 4.26 -7.60 14.37
C TYR A 204 5.31 -8.10 13.40
N THR A 205 6.19 -9.00 13.84
CA THR A 205 7.36 -9.40 13.05
C THR A 205 7.41 -10.91 12.85
N THR A 206 7.79 -11.36 11.65
CA THR A 206 8.07 -12.78 11.41
C THR A 206 9.37 -13.22 12.12
N PRO A 207 9.59 -14.54 12.31
CA PRO A 207 10.95 -15.07 12.40
C PRO A 207 11.81 -14.63 11.21
N ARG A 208 13.13 -14.76 11.33
CA ARG A 208 14.02 -14.63 10.17
C ARG A 208 13.56 -15.59 9.08
N LEU A 209 13.44 -15.09 7.86
CA LEU A 209 12.91 -15.86 6.76
C LEU A 209 13.95 -16.91 6.31
N PRO A 210 13.55 -18.17 6.11
CA PRO A 210 14.47 -19.24 5.69
C PRO A 210 14.85 -19.15 4.21
N SER A 211 14.09 -18.38 3.43
CA SER A 211 14.28 -18.11 2.00
C SER A 211 13.80 -16.71 1.69
N ASP A 212 14.16 -16.20 0.51
CA ASP A 212 13.62 -14.95 -0.01
C ASP A 212 12.08 -14.98 -0.03
N LEU A 213 11.49 -13.83 0.29
CA LEU A 213 10.06 -13.56 0.16
C LEU A 213 9.88 -12.42 -0.83
N HIS A 214 9.46 -12.77 -2.03
CA HIS A 214 9.11 -11.78 -3.05
C HIS A 214 7.68 -11.28 -2.86
N LEU A 215 7.52 -10.12 -2.23
CA LEU A 215 6.27 -9.37 -2.19
C LEU A 215 6.00 -8.81 -3.57
N ASN A 216 4.87 -9.19 -4.17
CA ASN A 216 4.56 -8.82 -5.54
C ASN A 216 3.04 -8.67 -5.72
N GLY A 217 2.59 -7.42 -5.91
CA GLY A 217 1.18 -7.08 -6.02
C GLY A 217 0.60 -6.46 -4.75
N PRO A 218 -0.74 -6.49 -4.58
CA PRO A 218 -1.43 -5.76 -3.52
C PRO A 218 -1.37 -6.51 -2.18
N LEU A 219 -1.39 -5.73 -1.10
CA LEU A 219 -1.37 -6.20 0.28
C LEU A 219 -2.60 -5.65 1.00
N ALA A 220 -3.08 -6.37 2.02
CA ALA A 220 -4.14 -5.86 2.87
C ALA A 220 -4.05 -6.41 4.29
N LEU A 221 -4.40 -5.56 5.25
CA LEU A 221 -4.55 -5.94 6.64
C LEU A 221 -6.04 -6.14 6.94
N THR A 222 -6.45 -7.37 7.24
CA THR A 222 -7.72 -7.60 7.94
C THR A 222 -7.48 -7.39 9.42
N LEU A 223 -8.12 -6.38 10.00
CA LEU A 223 -7.95 -5.98 11.39
C LEU A 223 -9.29 -6.05 12.13
N TYR A 224 -9.30 -6.67 13.31
CA TYR A 224 -10.37 -6.48 14.28
C TYR A 224 -9.89 -5.48 15.32
N GLY A 225 -10.57 -4.34 15.42
CA GLY A 225 -10.14 -3.26 16.29
C GLY A 225 -11.31 -2.58 17.00
N LYS A 226 -11.00 -1.95 18.12
CA LYS A 226 -11.87 -0.99 18.82
C LYS A 226 -11.05 0.26 19.14
N SER A 227 -11.70 1.41 19.25
CA SER A 227 -11.07 2.67 19.65
C SER A 227 -12.00 3.48 20.52
N THR A 228 -11.46 4.35 21.36
CA THR A 228 -12.23 5.40 22.05
C THR A 228 -12.50 6.60 21.14
N ALA A 229 -11.77 6.76 20.04
CA ALA A 229 -12.04 7.78 19.04
C ALA A 229 -13.39 7.57 18.35
N ALA A 230 -14.01 8.67 17.94
CA ALA A 230 -15.22 8.64 17.13
C ALA A 230 -14.94 8.08 15.72
N ASP A 231 -13.81 8.44 15.12
CA ASP A 231 -13.45 7.99 13.78
C ASP A 231 -11.95 7.68 13.66
N PRO A 232 -11.47 6.56 14.24
CA PRO A 232 -10.05 6.25 14.27
C PRO A 232 -9.48 6.02 12.87
N LEU A 233 -8.28 6.55 12.63
CA LEU A 233 -7.45 6.18 11.49
C LEU A 233 -6.67 4.90 11.82
N TRP A 234 -6.66 3.95 10.88
CA TRP A 234 -5.81 2.77 10.96
C TRP A 234 -4.75 2.85 9.87
N VAL A 235 -3.48 2.95 10.28
CA VAL A 235 -2.34 3.01 9.36
C VAL A 235 -1.59 1.68 9.47
N ALA A 236 -1.23 1.11 8.32
CA ALA A 236 -0.46 -0.12 8.23
C ALA A 236 0.76 0.09 7.35
N ARG A 237 1.95 -0.08 7.93
CA ARG A 237 3.25 0.07 7.25
C ARG A 237 3.95 -1.28 7.19
N ILE A 238 4.58 -1.57 6.06
CA ILE A 238 5.37 -2.79 5.83
C ILE A 238 6.84 -2.40 5.77
N SER A 239 7.66 -3.12 6.52
CA SER A 239 9.11 -2.96 6.52
C SER A 239 9.84 -4.28 6.30
N ASP A 240 11.01 -4.18 5.67
CA ASP A 240 12.02 -5.21 5.58
C ASP A 240 13.06 -4.99 6.69
N VAL A 241 13.10 -5.89 7.67
CA VAL A 241 14.01 -5.77 8.82
C VAL A 241 15.27 -6.57 8.57
N THR A 242 16.41 -5.88 8.51
CA THR A 242 17.72 -6.48 8.25
C THR A 242 18.18 -7.36 9.42
N PRO A 243 19.21 -8.20 9.24
CA PRO A 243 19.79 -8.98 10.32
C PRO A 243 20.27 -8.18 11.52
N GLU A 244 20.70 -6.94 11.28
CA GLU A 244 21.20 -5.99 12.26
C GLU A 244 20.06 -5.23 12.97
N GLY A 245 18.84 -5.33 12.44
CA GLY A 245 17.62 -4.77 13.04
C GLY A 245 17.15 -3.45 12.43
N THR A 246 17.82 -2.92 11.40
CA THR A 246 17.35 -1.76 10.64
C THR A 246 15.99 -2.07 10.01
N SER A 247 14.99 -1.21 10.19
CA SER A 247 13.63 -1.41 9.68
C SER A 247 13.42 -0.59 8.40
N VAL A 248 13.73 -1.16 7.24
CA VAL A 248 13.67 -0.44 5.96
C VAL A 248 12.22 -0.37 5.47
N PRO A 249 11.67 0.82 5.21
CA PRO A 249 10.28 0.97 4.78
C PRO A 249 10.05 0.44 3.35
N VAL A 250 8.99 -0.34 3.15
CA VAL A 250 8.64 -0.94 1.85
C VAL A 250 7.42 -0.29 1.21
N THR A 251 6.31 -0.25 1.95
CA THR A 251 5.02 0.27 1.48
C THR A 251 4.09 0.50 2.66
N GLN A 252 2.96 1.15 2.43
CA GLN A 252 2.01 1.48 3.47
C GLN A 252 0.61 1.69 2.91
N GLY A 253 -0.34 1.85 3.81
CA GLY A 253 -1.64 2.42 3.50
C GLY A 253 -2.46 2.65 4.76
N SER A 254 -3.63 3.25 4.59
CA SER A 254 -4.42 3.76 5.70
C SER A 254 -5.91 3.62 5.43
N LEU A 255 -6.69 3.64 6.51
CA LEU A 255 -8.14 3.58 6.45
C LEU A 255 -8.76 4.35 7.62
N LEU A 256 -9.45 5.44 7.29
CA LEU A 256 -10.36 6.10 8.23
C LEU A 256 -11.57 5.20 8.49
N ALA A 257 -11.91 4.96 9.75
CA ALA A 257 -12.87 3.94 10.13
C ALA A 257 -14.25 4.14 9.50
N SER A 258 -14.75 5.37 9.41
CA SER A 258 -16.01 5.75 8.77
C SER A 258 -16.02 5.38 7.28
N ARG A 259 -14.86 5.28 6.63
CA ARG A 259 -14.69 4.95 5.20
C ARG A 259 -14.52 3.45 4.93
N ARG A 260 -14.65 2.58 5.94
CA ARG A 260 -14.42 1.12 5.83
C ARG A 260 -15.39 0.33 4.95
N ALA A 261 -16.52 0.90 4.55
CA ALA A 261 -17.56 0.18 3.82
C ALA A 261 -17.06 -0.27 2.44
N LEU A 262 -16.94 -1.58 2.22
CA LEU A 262 -16.44 -2.13 0.96
C LEU A 262 -17.50 -2.17 -0.14
N ASP A 263 -17.06 -1.98 -1.38
CA ASP A 263 -17.75 -2.42 -2.58
C ASP A 263 -17.26 -3.83 -2.96
N PRO A 264 -18.06 -4.87 -2.72
CA PRO A 264 -17.64 -6.25 -2.97
C PRO A 264 -17.47 -6.56 -4.46
N LYS A 265 -18.09 -5.80 -5.37
CA LYS A 265 -17.96 -6.02 -6.82
C LYS A 265 -16.66 -5.44 -7.38
N ARG A 266 -16.10 -4.42 -6.71
CA ARG A 266 -14.91 -3.70 -7.15
C ARG A 266 -13.66 -4.04 -6.35
N SER A 267 -13.84 -4.58 -5.13
CA SER A 267 -12.75 -5.12 -4.32
C SER A 267 -12.21 -6.40 -4.94
N ARG A 268 -10.93 -6.70 -4.69
CA ARG A 268 -10.34 -7.98 -5.09
C ARG A 268 -10.11 -8.88 -3.90
N TYR A 269 -10.19 -10.17 -4.18
CA TYR A 269 -10.11 -11.22 -3.19
C TYR A 269 -9.06 -12.26 -3.57
N ALA A 270 -8.35 -12.77 -2.57
CA ALA A 270 -7.63 -14.03 -2.70
C ALA A 270 -8.61 -15.20 -2.85
N PRO A 271 -8.19 -16.36 -3.40
CA PRO A 271 -9.05 -17.54 -3.52
C PRO A 271 -9.69 -18.01 -2.21
N ASN A 272 -9.07 -17.69 -1.08
CA ASN A 272 -9.53 -18.04 0.26
C ASN A 272 -10.54 -17.03 0.86
N GLY A 273 -11.02 -16.07 0.06
CA GLY A 273 -12.00 -15.05 0.44
C GLY A 273 -11.44 -13.79 1.13
N ASP A 274 -10.13 -13.70 1.33
CA ASP A 274 -9.54 -12.50 1.93
C ASP A 274 -9.55 -11.33 0.96
N VAL A 275 -9.90 -10.15 1.45
CA VAL A 275 -9.73 -8.90 0.70
C VAL A 275 -8.23 -8.64 0.55
N VAL A 276 -7.78 -8.37 -0.68
CA VAL A 276 -6.36 -8.11 -1.00
C VAL A 276 -6.14 -6.75 -1.65
N GLU A 277 -7.15 -6.19 -2.30
CA GLU A 277 -7.16 -4.81 -2.83
C GLU A 277 -8.58 -4.27 -2.60
N PRO A 278 -8.86 -3.64 -1.44
CA PRO A 278 -10.19 -3.16 -1.11
C PRO A 278 -10.61 -2.01 -2.03
N PHE A 279 -11.91 -1.95 -2.32
CA PHE A 279 -12.53 -0.78 -2.88
C PHE A 279 -13.58 -0.24 -1.92
N TYR A 280 -13.39 0.98 -1.41
CA TYR A 280 -14.31 1.58 -0.46
C TYR A 280 -15.42 2.37 -1.15
N ARG A 281 -16.63 2.31 -0.59
CA ARG A 281 -17.78 3.10 -1.03
C ARG A 281 -17.67 4.51 -0.44
N GLN A 282 -17.57 5.52 -1.30
CA GLN A 282 -17.50 6.91 -0.87
C GLN A 282 -18.88 7.60 -1.00
N LYS A 283 -19.85 7.17 -0.20
CA LYS A 283 -21.20 7.79 -0.15
C LYS A 283 -21.62 8.06 1.30
N PRO A 284 -22.33 9.17 1.59
CA PRO A 284 -22.73 9.54 2.95
C PRO A 284 -23.43 8.39 3.70
N ARG A 285 -24.49 7.82 3.11
CA ARG A 285 -25.29 6.72 3.69
C ARG A 285 -24.54 5.41 3.91
N MET A 286 -23.30 5.28 3.44
CA MET A 286 -22.47 4.09 3.62
C MET A 286 -21.34 4.34 4.61
N SER A 287 -21.11 5.59 4.98
CA SER A 287 -20.08 5.98 5.91
C SER A 287 -20.70 6.19 7.28
N HIS A 288 -20.33 5.31 8.20
CA HIS A 288 -20.78 5.40 9.58
C HIS A 288 -19.56 5.25 10.45
N ALA A 289 -19.21 6.31 11.17
CA ALA A 289 -18.24 6.23 12.25
C ALA A 289 -18.59 5.03 13.16
N PRO A 290 -17.60 4.20 13.54
CA PRO A 290 -17.84 3.15 14.52
C PRO A 290 -18.32 3.79 15.84
N ARG A 291 -19.14 3.09 16.62
CA ARG A 291 -19.42 3.57 17.98
C ARG A 291 -18.13 3.45 18.81
N PRO A 292 -17.69 4.49 19.54
CA PRO A 292 -16.57 4.36 20.45
C PRO A 292 -16.68 3.13 21.36
N GLY A 293 -15.57 2.43 21.56
CA GLY A 293 -15.47 1.19 22.33
C GLY A 293 -15.97 -0.07 21.62
N SER A 294 -16.73 0.05 20.53
CA SER A 294 -17.26 -1.11 19.81
C SER A 294 -16.23 -1.78 18.88
N VAL A 295 -16.36 -3.09 18.71
CA VAL A 295 -15.44 -3.89 17.89
C VAL A 295 -15.92 -3.94 16.46
N HIS A 296 -15.04 -3.61 15.52
CA HIS A 296 -15.30 -3.70 14.10
C HIS A 296 -14.19 -4.42 13.35
N LYS A 297 -14.55 -4.95 12.18
CA LYS A 297 -13.60 -5.46 11.18
C LYS A 297 -13.27 -4.35 10.19
N TYR A 298 -11.98 -4.13 9.98
CA TYR A 298 -11.39 -3.22 9.00
C TYR A 298 -10.60 -4.04 7.99
N ASN A 299 -10.67 -3.68 6.71
CA ASN A 299 -9.77 -4.22 5.69
C ASN A 299 -8.96 -3.05 5.18
N VAL A 300 -7.81 -2.79 5.80
CA VAL A 300 -6.93 -1.66 5.48
C VAL A 300 -6.16 -2.03 4.22
N GLU A 301 -6.18 -1.13 3.23
CA GLU A 301 -5.38 -1.27 2.02
C GLU A 301 -3.93 -1.00 2.36
N ILE A 302 -3.02 -1.82 1.85
CA ILE A 302 -1.60 -1.52 1.84
C ILE A 302 -1.20 -1.47 0.37
N LEU A 303 -0.62 -0.35 -0.06
CA LEU A 303 -0.31 -0.12 -1.46
C LEU A 303 0.57 -1.25 -2.00
N ALA A 304 0.28 -1.66 -3.23
CA ALA A 304 0.99 -2.75 -3.89
C ALA A 304 2.49 -2.45 -4.03
N THR A 305 3.32 -3.49 -4.04
CA THR A 305 4.77 -3.36 -4.17
C THR A 305 5.38 -4.49 -5.01
N ASP A 306 6.63 -4.32 -5.42
CA ASP A 306 7.54 -5.35 -5.92
C ASP A 306 8.83 -5.25 -5.09
N TRP A 307 8.98 -6.13 -4.11
CA TRP A 307 10.06 -6.11 -3.13
C TRP A 307 10.46 -7.52 -2.71
N VAL A 308 11.75 -7.85 -2.80
CA VAL A 308 12.30 -9.09 -2.24
C VAL A 308 12.84 -8.85 -0.84
N ILE A 309 12.15 -9.39 0.17
CA ILE A 309 12.69 -9.50 1.54
C ILE A 309 13.63 -10.70 1.54
N ARG A 310 14.93 -10.45 1.75
CA ARG A 310 15.97 -11.47 1.61
C ARG A 310 15.88 -12.55 2.69
N LYS A 311 16.40 -13.74 2.37
CA LYS A 311 16.69 -14.78 3.37
C LYS A 311 17.46 -14.17 4.55
N GLY A 312 17.06 -14.51 5.78
CA GLY A 312 17.65 -14.00 7.01
C GLY A 312 17.07 -12.68 7.51
N HIS A 313 16.40 -11.90 6.64
CA HIS A 313 15.62 -10.72 7.03
C HIS A 313 14.26 -11.11 7.62
N ARG A 314 13.47 -10.13 8.07
CA ARG A 314 12.11 -10.33 8.58
C ARG A 314 11.12 -9.41 7.88
N LEU A 315 9.89 -9.89 7.72
CA LEU A 315 8.75 -9.05 7.38
C LEU A 315 8.19 -8.45 8.67
N ARG A 316 8.06 -7.12 8.71
CA ARG A 316 7.40 -6.40 9.81
C ARG A 316 6.16 -5.66 9.32
N LEU A 317 5.09 -5.77 10.10
CA LEU A 317 3.91 -4.93 10.02
C LEU A 317 3.94 -3.96 11.21
N THR A 318 3.82 -2.67 10.94
CA THR A 318 3.65 -1.62 11.95
C THR A 318 2.26 -1.03 11.81
N ILE A 319 1.51 -0.95 12.90
CA ILE A 319 0.17 -0.36 12.96
C ILE A 319 0.22 0.89 13.82
N ALA A 320 -0.27 2.01 13.27
CA ALA A 320 -0.35 3.30 13.96
C ALA A 320 -1.77 3.89 13.90
N GLY A 321 -2.05 4.83 14.80
CA GLY A 321 -3.33 5.53 14.92
C GLY A 321 -3.42 6.88 14.18
N ALA A 322 -2.28 7.41 13.72
CA ALA A 322 -2.17 8.66 12.96
C ALA A 322 -1.12 8.56 11.85
N ASP A 323 -1.20 9.50 10.90
CA ASP A 323 -0.21 9.68 9.83
C ASP A 323 -0.13 11.16 9.42
N VAL A 324 0.51 11.97 10.26
CA VAL A 324 0.55 13.45 10.13
C VAL A 324 1.23 13.96 8.87
N SER A 325 2.03 13.13 8.21
CA SER A 325 2.64 13.46 6.92
C SER A 325 1.69 13.32 5.74
N HIS A 326 0.58 12.58 5.91
CA HIS A 326 -0.40 12.31 4.86
C HIS A 326 -1.72 13.03 5.09
N PHE A 327 -2.23 12.96 6.32
CA PHE A 327 -3.53 13.53 6.68
C PHE A 327 -3.33 14.84 7.42
N GLU A 328 -4.23 15.80 7.16
CA GLU A 328 -4.19 17.10 7.83
C GLU A 328 -4.25 16.94 9.36
N SER A 329 -3.62 17.87 10.08
CA SER A 329 -3.62 17.90 11.55
C SER A 329 -5.04 17.94 12.15
N SER A 330 -6.02 18.45 11.39
CA SER A 330 -7.43 18.47 11.75
C SER A 330 -8.09 17.08 11.81
N GLU A 331 -7.43 16.03 11.30
CA GLU A 331 -7.83 14.62 11.42
C GLU A 331 -6.97 13.85 12.44
N SER A 332 -5.92 14.49 12.99
CA SER A 332 -4.92 13.89 13.89
C SER A 332 -4.85 14.60 15.25
N THR A 333 -5.91 15.27 15.69
CA THR A 333 -5.95 15.84 17.05
C THR A 333 -6.01 14.73 18.11
N PRO A 334 -5.51 14.95 19.35
CA PRO A 334 -5.56 13.93 20.41
C PRO A 334 -6.97 13.34 20.64
N ASP A 335 -8.02 14.17 20.56
CA ASP A 335 -9.42 13.76 20.70
C ASP A 335 -9.91 12.85 19.57
N GLN A 336 -9.31 12.96 18.37
CA GLN A 336 -9.66 12.16 17.19
C GLN A 336 -8.87 10.85 17.07
N ILE A 337 -7.67 10.77 17.64
CA ILE A 337 -6.87 9.53 17.64
C ILE A 337 -7.40 8.55 18.68
N GLY A 338 -7.77 9.08 19.85
CA GLY A 338 -8.20 8.29 21.00
C GLY A 338 -7.16 7.22 21.37
N ASN A 339 -7.62 6.12 21.97
CA ASN A 339 -6.80 4.95 22.24
C ASN A 339 -7.35 3.74 21.49
N SER A 340 -6.60 3.31 20.47
CA SER A 340 -6.98 2.22 19.60
C SER A 340 -6.35 0.88 20.03
N THR A 341 -7.13 -0.19 19.95
CA THR A 341 -6.73 -1.55 20.35
C THR A 341 -6.99 -2.54 19.22
N VAL A 342 -5.95 -3.31 18.88
CA VAL A 342 -6.00 -4.47 17.98
C VAL A 342 -6.41 -5.71 18.77
N LEU A 343 -7.42 -6.40 18.28
CA LEU A 343 -7.97 -7.61 18.89
C LEU A 343 -7.58 -8.83 18.07
N ILE A 344 -7.12 -9.87 18.77
CA ILE A 344 -6.57 -11.08 18.17
C ILE A 344 -7.24 -12.29 18.84
N GLY A 345 -7.59 -13.33 18.07
CA GLY A 345 -8.17 -14.54 18.65
C GLY A 345 -8.88 -15.43 17.62
N PRO A 346 -9.46 -16.56 18.07
CA PRO A 346 -10.09 -17.55 17.18
C PRO A 346 -11.24 -16.95 16.36
N ASN A 347 -12.01 -16.05 16.95
CA ASN A 347 -13.13 -15.33 16.34
C ASN A 347 -12.74 -13.94 15.79
N ARG A 348 -11.50 -13.50 16.04
CA ARG A 348 -10.96 -12.18 15.66
C ARG A 348 -9.59 -12.37 15.01
N ARG A 349 -9.62 -12.97 13.82
CA ARG A 349 -8.43 -13.39 13.08
C ARG A 349 -7.78 -12.22 12.35
N SER A 350 -7.27 -11.25 13.12
CA SER A 350 -6.47 -10.15 12.58
C SER A 350 -5.23 -10.72 11.87
N ARG A 351 -5.03 -10.32 10.61
CA ARG A 351 -4.03 -10.91 9.72
C ARG A 351 -3.62 -9.96 8.60
N LEU A 352 -2.35 -10.00 8.26
CA LEU A 352 -1.80 -9.45 7.03
C LEU A 352 -1.93 -10.48 5.91
N THR A 353 -2.43 -10.07 4.75
CA THR A 353 -2.46 -10.90 3.54
C THR A 353 -1.59 -10.24 2.48
N VAL A 354 -0.58 -10.97 2.00
CA VAL A 354 0.39 -10.44 1.04
C VAL A 354 0.38 -11.26 -0.25
N GLY A 355 0.45 -10.57 -1.39
CA GLY A 355 0.73 -11.19 -2.68
C GLY A 355 2.21 -11.57 -2.76
N ILE A 356 2.50 -12.82 -3.13
CA ILE A 356 3.85 -13.36 -3.26
C ILE A 356 4.06 -13.99 -4.64
N SER A 357 5.23 -13.78 -5.19
CA SER A 357 5.72 -14.50 -6.39
C SER A 357 6.82 -15.47 -6.00
N LYS A 358 7.14 -16.41 -6.91
CA LYS A 358 8.21 -17.39 -6.74
C LYS A 358 9.55 -16.80 -7.13
#